data_AF-A0A401P2F4-F1
#
_entry.id   AF-A0A401P2F4-F1
#
_cell.length_a   1.000
_cell.length_b   1.000
_cell.length_c   1.000
_cell.angle_alpha   90.00
_cell.angle_beta   90.00
_cell.angle_gamma   90.00
#
_symmetry.space_group_name_H-M   'P 1'
#
loop_
_entity.id
_entity.type
_entity.pdbx_description
1 polymer ?
#
loop_
_entity_poly.entity_id
_entity_poly.type
_entity_poly.pdbx_seq_one_letter_code
_entity_poly.pdbx_strand_id
1 'polypeptide(L)'
;TDSHVVKCCEMFLLFREVLYNKLRMGFPATTFQDIQRGVTSAVNIMHSSLQQGKFDTKGIESTDEAKQSFLVTLNNVEMCSENLLTLKKTLESDCTKLFSQGLGAELAQAKIDSCLSDLAAVSNKFKDLLQEGLAELNTTAIKPQIKPWITGFLSISHNIEEEEFNDYEANDPWVQQFILNLEQLMTEFKVGLSQVIYDSLTSLMTSLIAIELEKVVLKSTFSRLGGLQFDKELRSLIAYLTSVITWTIRDKFARLSQMATILNLERVTEILDYWGQNSGPLTWRLTPAEVRQVLALRNDFRSEDIKRLRL
;
A
#
# COMPACT_ATOMS: atom_id res chain seq x y z
N THR A 1 -36.75 24.19 -1.18
CA THR A 1 -35.91 22.98 -1.27
C THR A 1 -34.57 23.27 -1.93
N ASP A 2 -34.51 23.90 -3.12
CA ASP A 2 -33.25 24.33 -3.77
C ASP A 2 -32.26 25.06 -2.84
N SER A 3 -32.73 26.08 -2.11
CA SER A 3 -31.86 26.88 -1.23
C SER A 3 -31.19 26.05 -0.12
N HIS A 4 -31.82 24.96 0.35
CA HIS A 4 -31.26 24.13 1.41
C HIS A 4 -30.20 23.15 0.89
N VAL A 5 -30.39 22.61 -0.32
CA VAL A 5 -29.40 21.71 -0.93
C VAL A 5 -28.15 22.49 -1.34
N VAL A 6 -28.32 23.69 -1.93
CA VAL A 6 -27.19 24.58 -2.25
C VAL A 6 -26.41 24.96 -0.98
N LYS A 7 -27.09 25.35 0.11
CA LYS A 7 -26.43 25.64 1.40
C LYS A 7 -25.72 24.41 1.98
N CYS A 8 -26.28 23.21 1.77
CA CYS A 8 -25.66 21.97 2.18
C CYS A 8 -24.36 21.72 1.39
N CYS A 9 -24.38 21.87 0.06
CA CYS A 9 -23.19 21.79 -0.78
C CYS A 9 -22.12 22.80 -0.36
N GLU A 10 -22.49 24.06 -0.11
CA GLU A 10 -21.57 25.10 0.38
C GLU A 10 -20.95 24.73 1.73
N MET A 11 -21.77 24.23 2.67
CA MET A 11 -21.28 23.76 3.98
C MET A 11 -20.27 22.61 3.83
N PHE A 12 -20.57 21.62 2.99
CA PHE A 12 -19.65 20.51 2.74
C PHE A 12 -18.37 20.95 2.01
N LEU A 13 -18.44 21.95 1.13
CA LEU A 13 -17.27 22.54 0.49
C LEU A 13 -16.39 23.29 1.50
N LEU A 14 -16.98 24.07 2.40
CA LEU A 14 -16.24 24.73 3.49
C LEU A 14 -15.61 23.69 4.43
N PHE A 15 -16.36 22.64 4.78
CA PHE A 15 -15.82 21.57 5.61
C PHE A 15 -14.68 20.83 4.92
N ARG A 16 -14.79 20.57 3.61
CA ARG A 16 -13.70 20.02 2.79
C ARG A 16 -12.45 20.89 2.87
N GLU A 17 -12.58 22.21 2.80
CA GLU A 17 -11.44 23.13 2.91
C GLU A 17 -10.76 23.03 4.28
N VAL A 18 -11.53 22.91 5.36
CA VAL A 18 -10.99 22.68 6.71
C VAL A 18 -10.22 21.36 6.78
N LEU A 19 -10.80 20.26 6.27
CA LEU A 19 -10.13 18.95 6.26
C LEU A 19 -8.90 18.94 5.35
N TYR A 20 -8.98 19.59 4.19
CA TYR A 20 -7.85 19.77 3.28
C TYR A 20 -6.68 20.47 3.98
N ASN A 21 -6.95 21.57 4.70
CA ASN A 21 -5.92 22.29 5.43
C ASN A 21 -5.28 21.44 6.53
N LYS A 22 -6.05 20.57 7.19
CA LYS A 22 -5.52 19.60 8.16
C LYS A 22 -4.65 18.52 7.50
N LEU A 23 -5.10 17.94 6.38
CA LEU A 23 -4.30 16.96 5.65
C LEU A 23 -3.00 17.56 5.10
N ARG A 24 -3.03 18.83 4.66
CA ARG A 24 -1.84 19.56 4.20
C ARG A 24 -0.79 19.79 5.28
N MET A 25 -1.14 19.64 6.57
CA MET A 25 -0.13 19.62 7.63
C MET A 25 0.76 18.37 7.57
N GLY A 26 0.32 17.34 6.85
CA GLY A 26 1.02 16.09 6.64
C GLY A 26 0.94 15.15 7.84
N PHE A 27 1.25 13.88 7.60
CA PHE A 27 1.50 12.94 8.69
C PHE A 27 2.88 13.24 9.28
N PRO A 28 3.02 13.37 10.62
CA PRO A 28 4.32 13.65 11.22
C PRO A 28 5.28 12.49 10.93
N ALA A 29 6.37 12.78 10.21
CA ALA A 29 7.36 11.80 9.85
C ALA A 29 8.13 11.34 11.09
N THR A 30 7.74 10.21 11.68
CA THR A 30 8.58 9.45 12.62
C THR A 30 9.18 8.28 11.89
N THR A 31 10.49 8.25 11.72
CA THR A 31 11.15 7.07 11.13
C THR A 31 11.15 5.90 12.12
N PHE A 32 11.30 4.67 11.64
CA PHE A 32 11.52 3.51 12.52
C PHE A 32 12.76 3.71 13.43
N GLN A 33 13.76 4.45 12.95
CA GLN A 33 14.91 4.88 13.75
C GLN A 33 14.52 5.84 14.89
N ASP A 34 13.49 6.68 14.70
CA ASP A 34 12.93 7.53 15.76
C ASP A 34 12.07 6.73 16.74
N ILE A 35 11.47 5.61 16.33
CA ILE A 35 10.77 4.68 17.22
C ILE A 35 11.79 3.88 18.05
N GLN A 36 12.84 3.32 17.43
CA GLN A 36 13.93 2.67 18.17
C GLN A 36 14.68 3.67 19.05
N ARG A 37 14.98 4.88 18.56
CA ARG A 37 15.51 5.96 19.41
C ARG A 37 14.50 6.41 20.45
N GLY A 38 13.21 6.35 20.21
CA GLY A 38 12.16 6.66 21.17
C GLY A 38 12.14 5.64 22.31
N VAL A 39 12.32 4.35 22.00
CA VAL A 39 12.49 3.26 22.98
C VAL A 39 13.83 3.39 23.70
N THR A 40 14.95 3.59 22.99
CA THR A 40 16.27 3.79 23.61
C THR A 40 16.33 5.09 24.41
N SER A 41 15.67 6.15 23.97
CA SER A 41 15.54 7.40 24.71
C SER A 41 14.60 7.22 25.88
N ALA A 42 13.48 6.48 25.78
CA ALA A 42 12.63 6.16 26.92
C ALA A 42 13.37 5.30 27.96
N VAL A 43 14.21 4.36 27.53
CA VAL A 43 15.07 3.54 28.40
C VAL A 43 16.17 4.40 29.03
N ASN A 44 16.85 5.25 28.26
CA ASN A 44 17.88 6.16 28.76
C ASN A 44 17.30 7.27 29.65
N ILE A 45 16.10 7.78 29.32
CA ILE A 45 15.33 8.73 30.12
C ILE A 45 14.85 8.03 31.39
N MET A 46 14.39 6.78 31.36
CA MET A 46 14.10 6.03 32.60
C MET A 46 15.36 5.85 33.46
N HIS A 47 16.49 5.52 32.84
CA HIS A 47 17.77 5.33 33.53
C HIS A 47 18.32 6.64 34.13
N SER A 48 18.09 7.79 33.49
CA SER A 48 18.47 9.12 33.99
C SER A 48 17.43 9.74 34.94
N SER A 49 16.15 9.40 34.77
CA SER A 49 15.03 9.87 35.61
C SER A 49 15.05 9.24 37.00
N LEU A 50 15.62 8.03 37.14
CA LEU A 50 15.98 7.44 38.43
C LEU A 50 16.99 8.31 39.22
N GLN A 51 17.76 9.17 38.54
CA GLN A 51 18.75 10.04 39.18
C GLN A 51 18.27 11.50 39.37
N GLN A 52 17.28 12.00 38.61
CA GLN A 52 16.92 13.43 38.62
C GLN A 52 15.43 13.80 38.76
N GLY A 53 14.50 12.84 38.87
CA GLY A 53 13.15 13.10 39.39
C GLY A 53 12.25 14.07 38.60
N LYS A 54 12.53 14.37 37.33
CA LYS A 54 11.64 15.12 36.44
C LYS A 54 11.53 14.45 35.06
N PHE A 55 10.30 14.07 34.71
CA PHE A 55 9.93 13.59 33.38
C PHE A 55 9.53 14.77 32.49
N ASP A 56 9.98 14.82 31.24
CA ASP A 56 9.48 15.76 30.22
C ASP A 56 9.01 14.96 28.99
N THR A 57 7.73 14.58 28.99
CA THR A 57 7.08 13.69 27.98
C THR A 57 6.44 14.46 26.82
N LYS A 58 6.42 15.80 26.88
CA LYS A 58 5.60 16.66 26.01
C LYS A 58 5.88 16.54 24.51
N GLY A 59 7.12 16.24 24.11
CA GLY A 59 7.48 16.11 22.68
C GLY A 59 6.94 14.83 22.01
N ILE A 60 6.83 13.74 22.77
CA ILE A 60 6.35 12.44 22.27
C ILE A 60 4.81 12.46 22.20
N GLU A 61 4.16 12.98 23.24
CA GLU A 61 2.70 13.18 23.29
C GLU A 61 2.21 14.05 22.13
N SER A 62 2.89 15.17 21.84
CA SER A 62 2.55 16.05 20.71
C SER A 62 2.67 15.39 19.34
N THR A 63 3.54 14.38 19.19
CA THR A 63 3.73 13.68 17.89
C THR A 63 2.66 12.62 17.68
N ASP A 64 2.33 11.86 18.74
CA ASP A 64 1.24 10.87 18.69
C ASP A 64 -0.12 11.56 18.47
N GLU A 65 -0.38 12.68 19.15
CA GLU A 65 -1.57 13.51 18.92
C GLU A 65 -1.67 13.97 17.45
N ALA A 66 -0.55 14.37 16.84
CA ALA A 66 -0.53 14.76 15.43
C ALA A 66 -0.79 13.58 14.48
N LYS A 67 -0.26 12.38 14.77
CA LYS A 67 -0.58 11.16 14.02
C LYS A 67 -2.08 10.83 14.10
N GLN A 68 -2.62 10.79 15.32
CA GLN A 68 -4.03 10.50 15.55
C GLN A 68 -4.93 11.55 14.88
N SER A 69 -4.59 12.83 14.97
CA SER A 69 -5.31 13.91 14.31
C SER A 69 -5.37 13.72 12.77
N PHE A 70 -4.26 13.29 12.16
CA PHE A 70 -4.22 13.00 10.72
C PHE A 70 -5.11 11.80 10.36
N LEU A 71 -5.01 10.69 11.09
CA LEU A 71 -5.82 9.47 10.83
C LEU A 71 -7.32 9.75 11.03
N VAL A 72 -7.69 10.45 12.10
CA VAL A 72 -9.07 10.90 12.34
C VAL A 72 -9.57 11.82 11.22
N THR A 73 -8.71 12.70 10.70
CA THR A 73 -9.06 13.55 9.56
C THR A 73 -9.37 12.72 8.32
N LEU A 74 -8.59 11.68 8.01
CA LEU A 74 -8.90 10.77 6.89
C LEU A 74 -10.25 10.05 7.07
N ASN A 75 -10.51 9.52 8.27
CA ASN A 75 -11.80 8.89 8.57
C ASN A 75 -12.97 9.86 8.39
N ASN A 76 -12.79 11.12 8.80
CA ASN A 76 -13.82 12.16 8.64
C ASN A 76 -14.07 12.53 7.16
N VAL A 77 -13.02 12.57 6.34
CA VAL A 77 -13.13 12.82 4.89
C VAL A 77 -13.96 11.71 4.23
N GLU A 78 -13.67 10.45 4.57
CA GLU A 78 -14.41 9.30 4.05
C GLU A 78 -15.87 9.29 4.49
N MET A 79 -16.12 9.48 5.79
CA MET A 79 -17.47 9.54 6.34
C MET A 79 -18.29 10.68 5.70
N CYS A 80 -17.68 11.83 5.40
CA CYS A 80 -18.35 12.90 4.67
C CYS A 80 -18.72 12.51 3.25
N SER A 81 -17.82 11.81 2.54
CA SER A 81 -18.11 11.28 1.21
C SER A 81 -19.29 10.30 1.24
N GLU A 82 -19.35 9.39 2.21
CA GLU A 82 -20.45 8.43 2.37
C GLU A 82 -21.78 9.10 2.75
N ASN A 83 -21.73 10.05 3.68
CA ASN A 83 -22.91 10.81 4.11
C ASN A 83 -23.51 11.61 2.95
N LEU A 84 -22.68 12.22 2.10
CA LEU A 84 -23.12 12.92 0.89
C LEU A 84 -23.85 12.00 -0.09
N LEU A 85 -23.34 10.78 -0.31
CA LEU A 85 -23.99 9.80 -1.19
C LEU A 85 -25.31 9.29 -0.61
N THR A 86 -25.35 9.08 0.71
CA THR A 86 -26.57 8.66 1.40
C THR A 86 -27.64 9.76 1.33
N LEU A 87 -27.25 11.02 1.57
CA LEU A 87 -28.13 12.17 1.44
C LEU A 87 -28.67 12.30 0.01
N LYS A 88 -27.79 12.15 -1.00
CA LYS A 88 -28.19 12.15 -2.41
C LYS A 88 -29.26 11.10 -2.70
N LYS A 89 -29.05 9.85 -2.28
CA LYS A 89 -30.01 8.75 -2.49
C LYS A 89 -31.36 9.01 -1.83
N THR A 90 -31.34 9.53 -0.60
CA THR A 90 -32.58 9.87 0.12
C THR A 90 -33.35 10.98 -0.61
N LEU A 91 -32.66 12.03 -1.03
CA LEU A 91 -33.25 13.13 -1.79
C LEU A 91 -33.79 12.68 -3.15
N GLU A 92 -33.06 11.81 -3.87
CA GLU A 92 -33.52 11.20 -5.13
C GLU A 92 -34.84 10.45 -4.95
N SER A 93 -34.95 9.62 -3.90
CA SER A 93 -36.18 8.90 -3.54
C SER A 93 -37.33 9.86 -3.23
N ASP A 94 -37.08 10.89 -2.39
CA ASP A 94 -38.11 11.83 -1.97
C ASP A 94 -38.62 12.68 -3.15
N CYS A 95 -37.72 13.11 -4.02
CA CYS A 95 -38.07 13.84 -5.23
C CYS A 95 -38.91 12.98 -6.17
N THR A 96 -38.52 11.73 -6.41
CA THR A 96 -39.31 10.80 -7.25
C THR A 96 -40.73 10.63 -6.72
N LYS A 97 -40.91 10.50 -5.40
CA LYS A 97 -42.24 10.41 -4.76
C LYS A 97 -43.05 11.69 -4.94
N LEU A 98 -42.44 12.86 -4.71
CA LEU A 98 -43.11 14.16 -4.84
C LEU A 98 -43.59 14.42 -6.27
N PHE A 99 -42.78 14.08 -7.28
CA PHE A 99 -43.11 14.34 -8.69
C PHE A 99 -44.06 13.32 -9.30
N SER A 100 -44.17 12.12 -8.72
CA SER A 100 -45.19 11.15 -9.11
C SER A 100 -46.63 11.61 -8.78
N GLN A 101 -46.80 12.70 -8.02
CA GLN A 101 -48.09 13.14 -7.45
C GLN A 101 -48.63 14.49 -7.98
N GLY A 102 -47.98 15.19 -8.93
CA GLY A 102 -48.49 16.51 -9.38
C GLY A 102 -47.99 17.07 -10.72
N LEU A 103 -48.83 17.91 -11.36
CA LEU A 103 -48.56 18.67 -12.59
C LEU A 103 -47.79 19.97 -12.29
N GLY A 104 -46.68 20.22 -13.00
CA GLY A 104 -45.76 21.36 -12.78
C GLY A 104 -44.29 20.97 -12.56
N ALA A 105 -43.95 19.69 -12.78
CA ALA A 105 -42.72 19.05 -12.35
C ALA A 105 -41.44 19.42 -13.13
N GLU A 106 -41.50 19.75 -14.43
CA GLU A 106 -40.29 19.78 -15.28
C GLU A 106 -39.21 20.79 -14.82
N LEU A 107 -39.60 22.05 -14.54
CA LEU A 107 -38.62 23.08 -14.16
C LEU A 107 -38.08 22.86 -12.74
N ALA A 108 -38.87 22.26 -11.84
CA ALA A 108 -38.47 21.91 -10.49
C ALA A 108 -37.59 20.65 -10.47
N GLN A 109 -37.92 19.67 -11.31
CA GLN A 109 -37.15 18.46 -11.53
C GLN A 109 -35.75 18.80 -12.04
N ALA A 110 -35.63 19.65 -13.06
CA ALA A 110 -34.34 20.04 -13.62
C ALA A 110 -33.40 20.70 -12.58
N LYS A 111 -33.94 21.53 -11.68
CA LYS A 111 -33.15 22.16 -10.61
C LYS A 111 -32.70 21.16 -9.55
N ILE A 112 -33.57 20.24 -9.18
CA ILE A 112 -33.24 19.15 -8.25
C ILE A 112 -32.19 18.22 -8.84
N ASP A 113 -32.31 17.86 -10.11
CA ASP A 113 -31.32 17.03 -10.80
C ASP A 113 -29.95 17.71 -10.81
N SER A 114 -29.92 19.04 -11.05
CA SER A 114 -28.70 19.85 -10.92
C SER A 114 -28.12 19.78 -9.51
N CYS A 115 -28.93 19.98 -8.47
CA CYS A 115 -28.49 19.91 -7.07
C CYS A 115 -27.96 18.52 -6.67
N LEU A 116 -28.60 17.44 -7.15
CA LEU A 116 -28.17 16.07 -6.91
C LEU A 116 -26.86 15.75 -7.64
N SER A 117 -26.67 16.31 -8.84
CA SER A 117 -25.41 16.26 -9.57
C SER A 117 -24.30 16.99 -8.80
N ASP A 118 -24.58 18.16 -8.24
CA ASP A 118 -23.61 18.92 -7.43
C ASP A 118 -23.19 18.14 -6.17
N LEU A 119 -24.15 17.49 -5.47
CA LEU A 119 -23.84 16.63 -4.32
C LEU A 119 -22.92 15.46 -4.71
N ALA A 120 -23.16 14.80 -5.85
CA ALA A 120 -22.27 13.76 -6.35
C ALA A 120 -20.88 14.30 -6.69
N ALA A 121 -20.80 15.49 -7.31
CA ALA A 121 -19.54 16.14 -7.62
C ALA A 121 -18.74 16.47 -6.34
N VAL A 122 -19.40 16.96 -5.28
CA VAL A 122 -18.74 17.22 -3.99
C VAL A 122 -18.27 15.92 -3.34
N SER A 123 -19.09 14.85 -3.35
CA SER A 123 -18.68 13.53 -2.84
C SER A 123 -17.42 13.02 -3.55
N ASN A 124 -17.34 13.14 -4.88
CA ASN A 124 -16.14 12.77 -5.63
C ASN A 124 -14.91 13.60 -5.22
N LYS A 125 -15.08 14.91 -4.98
CA LYS A 125 -13.99 15.77 -4.46
C LYS A 125 -13.49 15.37 -3.07
N PHE A 126 -14.32 14.74 -2.23
CA PHE A 126 -13.88 14.15 -0.95
C PHE A 126 -13.13 12.83 -1.19
N LYS A 127 -13.57 12.00 -2.14
CA LYS A 127 -12.85 10.78 -2.52
C LYS A 127 -11.46 11.08 -3.09
N ASP A 128 -11.35 12.09 -3.96
CA ASP A 128 -10.07 12.52 -4.51
C ASP A 128 -9.13 13.00 -3.39
N LEU A 129 -9.64 13.84 -2.48
CA LEU A 129 -8.91 14.32 -1.31
C LEU A 129 -8.43 13.16 -0.42
N LEU A 130 -9.27 12.14 -0.24
CA LEU A 130 -8.92 10.96 0.53
C LEU A 130 -7.78 10.17 -0.12
N GLN A 131 -7.84 9.96 -1.45
CA GLN A 131 -6.79 9.27 -2.19
C GLN A 131 -5.46 10.04 -2.14
N GLU A 132 -5.51 11.38 -2.26
CA GLU A 132 -4.33 12.24 -2.09
C GLU A 132 -3.72 12.09 -0.69
N GLY A 133 -4.54 12.18 0.37
CA GLY A 133 -4.07 12.04 1.75
C GLY A 133 -3.47 10.66 2.05
N LEU A 134 -4.04 9.59 1.50
CA LEU A 134 -3.51 8.23 1.65
C LEU A 134 -2.22 8.01 0.86
N ALA A 135 -2.13 8.56 -0.37
CA ALA A 135 -0.92 8.50 -1.17
C ALA A 135 0.23 9.27 -0.50
N GLU A 136 -0.06 10.43 0.09
CA GLU A 136 0.89 11.20 0.88
C GLU A 136 1.36 10.40 2.10
N LEU A 137 0.43 9.88 2.92
CA LEU A 137 0.76 9.03 4.08
C LEU A 137 1.66 7.85 3.69
N ASN A 138 1.32 7.14 2.61
CA ASN A 138 2.10 6.01 2.13
C ASN A 138 3.51 6.43 1.70
N THR A 139 3.65 7.62 1.11
CA THR A 139 4.94 8.13 0.60
C THR A 139 5.82 8.71 1.70
N THR A 140 5.24 9.45 2.65
CA THR A 140 5.98 10.23 3.66
C THR A 140 6.24 9.47 4.95
N ALA A 141 5.34 8.56 5.34
CA ALA A 141 5.45 7.86 6.62
C ALA A 141 5.73 6.36 6.46
N ILE A 142 5.09 5.70 5.50
CA ILE A 142 5.19 4.23 5.36
C ILE A 142 6.41 3.82 4.53
N LYS A 143 6.60 4.44 3.37
CA LYS A 143 7.73 4.12 2.49
C LYS A 143 9.11 4.25 3.15
N PRO A 144 9.40 5.29 3.95
CA PRO A 144 10.68 5.39 4.66
C PRO A 144 10.93 4.26 5.67
N GLN A 145 9.88 3.59 6.15
CA GLN A 145 10.00 2.44 7.06
C GLN A 145 10.16 1.12 6.29
N ILE A 146 9.30 0.88 5.29
CA ILE A 146 9.31 -0.36 4.50
C ILE A 146 10.58 -0.50 3.67
N LYS A 147 11.05 0.59 3.05
CA LYS A 147 12.16 0.54 2.09
C LYS A 147 13.47 0.02 2.70
N PRO A 148 13.92 0.44 3.90
CA PRO A 148 15.08 -0.16 4.57
C PRO A 148 14.94 -1.66 4.81
N TRP A 149 13.77 -2.14 5.25
CA TRP A 149 13.55 -3.57 5.49
C TRP A 149 13.67 -4.40 4.21
N ILE A 150 13.13 -3.90 3.10
CA ILE A 150 13.29 -4.52 1.78
C ILE A 150 14.74 -4.41 1.29
N THR A 151 15.41 -3.28 1.52
CA THR A 151 16.82 -3.09 1.13
C THR A 151 17.75 -4.08 1.84
N GLY A 152 17.38 -4.56 3.03
CA GLY A 152 18.06 -5.64 3.74
C GLY A 152 18.23 -6.92 2.91
N PHE A 153 17.33 -7.17 1.94
CA PHE A 153 17.44 -8.28 0.98
C PHE A 153 18.78 -8.28 0.23
N LEU A 154 19.31 -7.10 -0.10
CA LEU A 154 20.59 -6.97 -0.83
C LEU A 154 21.80 -7.43 -0.02
N SER A 155 21.67 -7.52 1.30
CA SER A 155 22.72 -8.00 2.20
C SER A 155 22.71 -9.53 2.35
N ILE A 156 21.68 -10.22 1.85
CA ILE A 156 21.54 -11.68 1.92
C ILE A 156 22.00 -12.29 0.60
N SER A 157 22.94 -13.23 0.68
CA SER A 157 23.41 -13.93 -0.52
C SER A 157 22.29 -14.80 -1.08
N HIS A 158 21.99 -14.61 -2.37
CA HIS A 158 21.21 -15.54 -3.16
C HIS A 158 22.09 -16.30 -4.16
N ASN A 159 23.40 -16.15 -4.07
CA ASN A 159 24.34 -17.03 -4.74
C ASN A 159 24.87 -18.01 -3.70
N ILE A 160 24.12 -19.08 -3.47
CA ILE A 160 24.31 -20.02 -2.36
C ILE A 160 24.41 -21.46 -2.85
N GLU A 161 25.04 -22.30 -2.03
CA GLU A 161 25.14 -23.75 -2.19
C GLU A 161 24.24 -24.46 -1.16
N GLU A 162 24.36 -25.78 -1.04
CA GLU A 162 23.50 -26.59 -0.16
C GLU A 162 23.69 -26.27 1.33
N GLU A 163 24.93 -25.96 1.76
CA GLU A 163 25.23 -25.63 3.16
C GLU A 163 24.47 -24.38 3.60
N GLU A 164 24.60 -23.26 2.87
CA GLU A 164 23.90 -22.03 3.23
C GLU A 164 22.39 -22.15 3.04
N PHE A 165 21.93 -22.95 2.07
CA PHE A 165 20.50 -23.21 1.91
C PHE A 165 19.92 -23.93 3.13
N ASN A 166 20.62 -24.94 3.67
CA ASN A 166 20.20 -25.63 4.90
C ASN A 166 20.23 -24.69 6.11
N ASP A 167 21.23 -23.81 6.20
CA ASP A 167 21.30 -22.79 7.26
C ASP A 167 20.12 -21.84 7.21
N TYR A 168 19.70 -21.41 6.00
CA TYR A 168 18.53 -20.54 5.81
C TYR A 168 17.20 -21.25 6.11
N GLU A 169 17.10 -22.57 5.88
CA GLU A 169 15.93 -23.34 6.31
C GLU A 169 15.83 -23.45 7.83
N ALA A 170 16.96 -23.53 8.53
CA ALA A 170 16.99 -23.54 9.98
C ALA A 170 16.75 -22.14 10.57
N ASN A 171 17.33 -21.11 9.96
CA ASN A 171 17.27 -19.73 10.42
C ASN A 171 17.02 -18.79 9.24
N ASP A 172 15.76 -18.38 9.07
CA ASP A 172 15.38 -17.48 7.99
C ASP A 172 16.18 -16.16 8.05
N PRO A 173 16.88 -15.77 6.97
CA PRO A 173 17.78 -14.62 7.00
C PRO A 173 17.08 -13.27 6.81
N TRP A 174 15.81 -13.23 6.39
CA TRP A 174 15.18 -11.97 5.97
C TRP A 174 13.65 -11.94 6.05
N VAL A 175 12.93 -12.82 5.34
CA VAL A 175 11.49 -12.62 5.09
C VAL A 175 10.67 -12.71 6.37
N GLN A 176 11.05 -13.54 7.34
CA GLN A 176 10.32 -13.66 8.61
C GLN A 176 10.43 -12.38 9.42
N GLN A 177 11.64 -11.81 9.54
CA GLN A 177 11.81 -10.52 10.22
C GLN A 177 11.11 -9.39 9.47
N PHE A 178 11.11 -9.43 8.14
CA PHE A 178 10.37 -8.45 7.33
C PHE A 178 8.86 -8.54 7.58
N ILE A 179 8.30 -9.75 7.63
CA ILE A 179 6.88 -9.99 7.96
C ILE A 179 6.55 -9.45 9.36
N LEU A 180 7.36 -9.75 10.38
CA LEU A 180 7.15 -9.22 11.74
C LEU A 180 7.12 -7.69 11.78
N ASN A 181 8.01 -7.02 11.03
CA ASN A 181 8.00 -5.56 10.94
C ASN A 181 6.73 -5.02 10.25
N LEU A 182 6.25 -5.72 9.21
CA LEU A 182 4.99 -5.38 8.54
C LEU A 182 3.80 -5.58 9.48
N GLU A 183 3.75 -6.67 10.25
CA GLU A 183 2.69 -6.94 11.23
C GLU A 183 2.55 -5.82 12.25
N GLN A 184 3.67 -5.37 12.80
CA GLN A 184 3.69 -4.26 13.75
C GLN A 184 3.16 -2.98 13.11
N LEU A 185 3.65 -2.65 11.91
CA LEU A 185 3.23 -1.43 11.18
C LEU A 185 1.75 -1.46 10.81
N MET A 186 1.26 -2.59 10.31
CA MET A 186 -0.15 -2.76 9.94
C MET A 186 -1.06 -2.67 11.16
N THR A 187 -0.64 -3.22 12.30
CA THR A 187 -1.38 -3.14 13.57
C THR A 187 -1.52 -1.70 14.06
N GLU A 188 -0.46 -0.87 13.95
CA GLU A 188 -0.51 0.56 14.33
C GLU A 188 -1.63 1.30 13.58
N PHE A 189 -1.72 1.11 12.26
CA PHE A 189 -2.73 1.78 11.45
C PHE A 189 -4.14 1.19 11.61
N LYS A 190 -4.27 -0.10 11.92
CA LYS A 190 -5.57 -0.77 12.08
C LYS A 190 -6.40 -0.19 13.21
N VAL A 191 -5.76 0.29 14.27
CA VAL A 191 -6.45 0.84 15.46
C VAL A 191 -7.03 2.24 15.20
N GLY A 192 -6.37 3.04 14.36
CA GLY A 192 -6.74 4.45 14.12
C GLY A 192 -7.60 4.71 12.88
N LEU A 193 -7.84 3.69 12.04
CA LEU A 193 -8.51 3.84 10.75
C LEU A 193 -9.83 3.07 10.69
N SER A 194 -10.79 3.60 9.93
CA SER A 194 -11.97 2.82 9.53
C SER A 194 -11.54 1.68 8.60
N GLN A 195 -12.36 0.62 8.50
CA GLN A 195 -12.05 -0.54 7.67
C GLN A 195 -11.81 -0.15 6.19
N VAL A 196 -12.62 0.76 5.65
CA VAL A 196 -12.50 1.25 4.26
C VAL A 196 -11.17 1.96 4.01
N ILE A 197 -10.74 2.79 4.96
CA ILE A 197 -9.47 3.51 4.88
C ILE A 197 -8.30 2.54 5.06
N TYR A 198 -8.40 1.62 6.00
CA TYR A 198 -7.39 0.60 6.24
C TYR A 198 -7.19 -0.30 5.00
N ASP A 199 -8.26 -0.75 4.36
CA ASP A 199 -8.17 -1.56 3.13
C ASP A 199 -7.52 -0.78 1.97
N SER A 200 -7.83 0.53 1.86
CA SER A 200 -7.21 1.41 0.87
C SER A 200 -5.71 1.61 1.14
N LEU A 201 -5.33 1.83 2.40
CA LEU A 201 -3.93 2.01 2.81
C LEU A 201 -3.13 0.74 2.60
N THR A 202 -3.63 -0.42 3.03
CA THR A 202 -2.95 -1.71 2.86
C THR A 202 -2.81 -2.09 1.38
N SER A 203 -3.73 -1.67 0.52
CA SER A 203 -3.57 -1.76 -0.94
C SER A 203 -2.39 -0.95 -1.47
N LEU A 204 -2.22 0.30 -1.01
CA LEU A 204 -1.06 1.13 -1.38
C LEU A 204 0.25 0.56 -0.84
N MET A 205 0.26 0.09 0.41
CA MET A 205 1.43 -0.56 1.04
C MET A 205 1.84 -1.81 0.27
N THR A 206 0.88 -2.65 -0.11
CA THR A 206 1.14 -3.89 -0.86
C THR A 206 1.76 -3.60 -2.23
N SER A 207 1.24 -2.60 -2.95
CA SER A 207 1.83 -2.15 -4.21
C SER A 207 3.25 -1.62 -4.02
N LEU A 208 3.48 -0.86 -2.95
CA LEU A 208 4.81 -0.35 -2.61
C LEU A 208 5.80 -1.49 -2.34
N ILE A 209 5.41 -2.50 -1.57
CA ILE A 209 6.24 -3.68 -1.27
C ILE A 209 6.64 -4.39 -2.56
N ALA A 210 5.68 -4.67 -3.44
CA ALA A 210 5.96 -5.32 -4.72
C ALA A 210 6.96 -4.52 -5.58
N ILE A 211 6.75 -3.20 -5.68
CA ILE A 211 7.62 -2.31 -6.47
C ILE A 211 9.04 -2.22 -5.89
N GLU A 212 9.19 -2.06 -4.58
CA GLU A 212 10.51 -1.95 -3.97
C GLU A 212 11.24 -3.31 -3.92
N LEU A 213 10.50 -4.42 -3.75
CA LEU A 213 11.07 -5.77 -3.81
C LEU A 213 11.58 -6.09 -5.22
N GLU A 214 10.81 -5.76 -6.26
CA GLU A 214 11.25 -5.93 -7.65
C GLU A 214 12.57 -5.19 -7.92
N LYS A 215 12.71 -3.96 -7.40
CA LYS A 215 13.94 -3.16 -7.55
C LYS A 215 15.16 -3.79 -6.88
N VAL A 216 15.01 -4.42 -5.72
CA VAL A 216 16.15 -5.07 -5.05
C VAL A 216 16.49 -6.40 -5.69
N VAL A 217 15.49 -7.18 -6.13
CA VAL A 217 15.71 -8.42 -6.88
C VAL A 217 16.50 -8.16 -8.15
N LEU A 218 16.15 -7.10 -8.90
CA LEU A 218 16.88 -6.70 -10.12
C LEU A 218 18.33 -6.24 -9.88
N LYS A 219 18.76 -6.09 -8.62
CA LYS A 219 20.13 -5.75 -8.23
C LYS A 219 20.88 -6.92 -7.58
N SER A 220 20.20 -8.05 -7.35
CA SER A 220 20.76 -9.24 -6.74
C SER A 220 21.30 -10.22 -7.78
N THR A 221 22.12 -11.15 -7.31
CA THR A 221 22.68 -12.26 -8.11
C THR A 221 22.19 -13.57 -7.53
N PHE A 222 21.80 -14.51 -8.38
CA PHE A 222 21.17 -15.77 -7.98
C PHE A 222 21.97 -16.98 -8.49
N SER A 223 22.10 -18.00 -7.66
CA SER A 223 22.32 -19.39 -8.07
C SER A 223 20.97 -20.10 -8.29
N ARG A 224 20.98 -21.38 -8.72
CA ARG A 224 19.75 -22.18 -8.80
C ARG A 224 19.07 -22.35 -7.43
N LEU A 225 19.85 -22.62 -6.39
CA LEU A 225 19.34 -22.76 -5.02
C LEU A 225 18.88 -21.40 -4.45
N GLY A 226 19.56 -20.31 -4.77
CA GLY A 226 19.08 -18.98 -4.40
C GLY A 226 17.78 -18.57 -5.09
N GLY A 227 17.56 -19.00 -6.34
CA GLY A 227 16.26 -18.86 -7.00
C GLY A 227 15.16 -19.60 -6.25
N LEU A 228 15.46 -20.80 -5.73
CA LEU A 228 14.53 -21.59 -4.91
C LEU A 228 14.26 -20.93 -3.55
N GLN A 229 15.30 -20.37 -2.91
CA GLN A 229 15.17 -19.60 -1.68
C GLN A 229 14.26 -18.38 -1.89
N PHE A 230 14.49 -17.60 -2.93
CA PHE A 230 13.66 -16.45 -3.26
C PHE A 230 12.19 -16.83 -3.52
N ASP A 231 11.93 -17.96 -4.17
CA ASP A 231 10.55 -18.46 -4.34
C ASP A 231 9.87 -18.78 -3.00
N LYS A 232 10.60 -19.39 -2.05
CA LYS A 232 10.09 -19.63 -0.69
C LYS A 232 9.77 -18.33 0.04
N GLU A 233 10.68 -17.36 -0.03
CA GLU A 233 10.50 -16.05 0.60
C GLU A 233 9.31 -15.30 0.01
N LEU A 234 9.25 -15.21 -1.32
CA LEU A 234 8.16 -14.55 -2.02
C LEU A 234 6.80 -15.18 -1.69
N ARG A 235 6.72 -16.52 -1.66
CA ARG A 235 5.48 -17.22 -1.27
C ARG A 235 5.11 -16.95 0.18
N SER A 236 6.08 -16.90 1.10
CA SER A 236 5.83 -16.61 2.51
C SER A 236 5.28 -15.18 2.69
N LEU A 237 5.88 -14.21 2.01
CA LEU A 237 5.42 -12.82 2.01
C LEU A 237 4.01 -12.68 1.42
N ILE A 238 3.73 -13.32 0.28
CA ILE A 238 2.41 -13.32 -0.35
C ILE A 238 1.37 -13.99 0.56
N ALA A 239 1.73 -15.10 1.20
CA ALA A 239 0.84 -15.81 2.12
C ALA A 239 0.47 -14.95 3.32
N TYR A 240 1.46 -14.28 3.93
CA TYR A 240 1.23 -13.31 5.00
C TYR A 240 0.32 -12.17 4.54
N LEU A 241 0.67 -11.47 3.46
CA LEU A 241 -0.11 -10.33 2.98
C LEU A 241 -1.56 -10.73 2.65
N THR A 242 -1.76 -11.93 2.09
CA THR A 242 -3.09 -12.48 1.80
C THR A 242 -3.89 -12.78 3.06
N SER A 243 -3.26 -13.15 4.18
CA SER A 243 -3.96 -13.47 5.42
C SER A 243 -4.50 -12.25 6.16
N VAL A 244 -3.91 -11.07 5.92
CA VAL A 244 -4.24 -9.82 6.62
C VAL A 244 -5.12 -8.87 5.82
N ILE A 245 -5.44 -9.18 4.57
CA ILE A 245 -6.29 -8.39 3.67
C ILE A 245 -7.47 -9.20 3.12
N THR A 246 -8.50 -8.51 2.65
CA THR A 246 -9.75 -9.12 2.16
C THR A 246 -9.84 -9.25 0.64
N TRP A 247 -8.88 -8.68 -0.10
CA TRP A 247 -8.86 -8.59 -1.57
C TRP A 247 -7.64 -9.30 -2.17
N THR A 248 -7.69 -9.61 -3.47
CA THR A 248 -6.66 -10.44 -4.12
C THR A 248 -5.40 -9.65 -4.48
N ILE A 249 -4.22 -10.11 -4.06
CA ILE A 249 -2.92 -9.47 -4.39
C ILE A 249 -2.22 -10.03 -5.63
N ARG A 250 -2.82 -11.03 -6.27
CA ARG A 250 -2.22 -11.78 -7.38
C ARG A 250 -1.66 -10.85 -8.48
N ASP A 251 -2.43 -9.85 -8.91
CA ASP A 251 -2.00 -8.95 -9.99
C ASP A 251 -0.83 -8.04 -9.55
N LYS A 252 -0.82 -7.59 -8.28
CA LYS A 252 0.27 -6.75 -7.73
C LYS A 252 1.61 -7.50 -7.66
N PHE A 253 1.59 -8.81 -7.41
CA PHE A 253 2.78 -9.66 -7.35
C PHE A 253 3.07 -10.44 -8.63
N ALA A 254 2.25 -10.31 -9.68
CA ALA A 254 2.37 -11.12 -10.89
C ALA A 254 3.77 -11.02 -11.53
N ARG A 255 4.35 -9.82 -11.58
CA ARG A 255 5.72 -9.60 -12.09
C ARG A 255 6.77 -10.32 -11.26
N LEU A 256 6.74 -10.16 -9.93
CA LEU A 256 7.64 -10.85 -9.01
C LEU A 256 7.51 -12.39 -9.10
N SER A 257 6.29 -12.91 -9.19
CA SER A 257 6.06 -14.35 -9.36
C SER A 257 6.63 -14.86 -10.68
N GLN A 258 6.48 -14.10 -11.77
CA GLN A 258 7.10 -14.42 -13.07
C GLN A 258 8.63 -14.35 -13.00
N MET A 259 9.19 -13.39 -12.26
CA MET A 259 10.63 -13.34 -12.01
C MET A 259 11.09 -14.57 -11.23
N ALA A 260 10.37 -14.99 -10.18
CA ALA A 260 10.68 -16.21 -9.43
C ALA A 260 10.64 -17.46 -10.33
N THR A 261 9.68 -17.56 -11.25
CA THR A 261 9.64 -18.64 -12.26
C THR A 261 10.93 -18.64 -13.10
N ILE A 262 11.35 -17.50 -13.64
CA ILE A 262 12.58 -17.39 -14.45
C ILE A 262 13.82 -17.78 -13.63
N LEU A 263 13.92 -17.29 -12.39
CA LEU A 263 15.05 -17.57 -11.51
C LEU A 263 15.13 -19.04 -11.08
N ASN A 264 14.04 -19.81 -11.20
CA ASN A 264 13.98 -21.24 -10.90
C ASN A 264 14.19 -22.17 -12.10
N LEU A 265 14.41 -21.62 -13.30
CA LEU A 265 14.72 -22.46 -14.47
C LEU A 265 16.03 -23.23 -14.26
N GLU A 266 16.10 -24.45 -14.76
CA GLU A 266 17.34 -25.23 -14.80
C GLU A 266 18.26 -24.74 -15.91
N ARG A 267 17.71 -24.27 -17.03
CA ARG A 267 18.48 -23.82 -18.20
C ARG A 267 17.81 -22.64 -18.90
N VAL A 268 18.62 -21.80 -19.57
CA VAL A 268 18.16 -20.60 -20.29
C VAL A 268 17.03 -20.90 -21.29
N THR A 269 17.09 -22.02 -22.01
CA THR A 269 16.12 -22.36 -23.06
C THR A 269 14.76 -22.82 -22.53
N GLU A 270 14.68 -23.24 -21.26
CA GLU A 270 13.45 -23.71 -20.62
C GLU A 270 12.37 -22.61 -20.55
N ILE A 271 12.77 -21.34 -20.60
CA ILE A 271 11.82 -20.22 -20.70
C ILE A 271 10.88 -20.35 -21.91
N LEU A 272 11.33 -21.00 -23.00
CA LEU A 272 10.54 -21.20 -24.21
C LEU A 272 9.36 -22.16 -23.99
N ASP A 273 9.42 -23.00 -22.95
CA ASP A 273 8.31 -23.90 -22.58
C ASP A 273 7.16 -23.14 -21.91
N TYR A 274 7.41 -21.90 -21.47
CA TYR A 274 6.44 -21.02 -20.82
C TYR A 274 6.13 -19.77 -21.63
N TRP A 275 6.78 -19.55 -22.77
CA TRP A 275 6.72 -18.29 -23.51
C TRP A 275 5.93 -18.39 -24.83
N GLY A 276 5.33 -17.27 -25.25
CA GLY A 276 4.61 -17.18 -26.52
C GLY A 276 3.43 -18.16 -26.59
N GLN A 277 3.41 -19.01 -27.63
CA GLN A 277 2.35 -20.02 -27.80
C GLN A 277 2.33 -21.09 -26.70
N ASN A 278 3.44 -21.27 -25.99
CA ASN A 278 3.58 -22.27 -24.93
C ASN A 278 3.17 -21.72 -23.55
N SER A 279 2.76 -20.45 -23.43
CA SER A 279 2.42 -19.86 -22.13
C SER A 279 1.16 -20.46 -21.50
N GLY A 280 0.35 -21.19 -22.27
CA GLY A 280 -0.92 -21.74 -21.81
C GLY A 280 -1.80 -20.64 -21.21
N PRO A 281 -2.32 -20.81 -19.98
CA PRO A 281 -3.16 -19.80 -19.34
C PRO A 281 -2.36 -18.61 -18.74
N LEU A 282 -1.02 -18.71 -18.66
CA LEU A 282 -0.19 -17.65 -18.09
C LEU A 282 -0.12 -16.46 -19.04
N THR A 283 -0.52 -15.28 -18.55
CA THR A 283 -0.30 -14.02 -19.26
C THR A 283 0.93 -13.33 -18.72
N TRP A 284 1.99 -13.25 -19.52
CA TRP A 284 3.23 -12.56 -19.14
C TRP A 284 2.99 -11.05 -18.95
N ARG A 285 3.57 -10.53 -17.86
CA ARG A 285 3.61 -9.10 -17.48
C ARG A 285 5.01 -8.51 -17.63
N LEU A 286 5.99 -9.35 -17.99
CA LEU A 286 7.34 -8.96 -18.36
C LEU A 286 7.45 -8.90 -19.88
N THR A 287 8.11 -7.87 -20.38
CA THR A 287 8.51 -7.74 -21.78
C THR A 287 9.67 -8.69 -22.11
N PRO A 288 9.92 -9.00 -23.41
CA PRO A 288 11.11 -9.77 -23.81
C PRO A 288 12.43 -9.23 -23.27
N ALA A 289 12.56 -7.91 -23.14
CA ALA A 289 13.76 -7.27 -22.61
C ALA A 289 13.91 -7.52 -21.10
N GLU A 290 12.82 -7.39 -20.34
CA GLU A 290 12.80 -7.67 -18.90
C GLU A 290 13.05 -9.15 -18.61
N VAL A 291 12.51 -10.08 -19.40
CA VAL A 291 12.82 -11.52 -19.27
C VAL A 291 14.32 -11.77 -19.40
N ARG A 292 14.98 -11.18 -20.40
CA ARG A 292 16.44 -11.30 -20.56
C ARG A 292 17.20 -10.67 -19.39
N GLN A 293 16.71 -9.55 -18.88
CA GLN A 293 17.30 -8.90 -17.70
C GLN A 293 17.23 -9.81 -16.47
N VAL A 294 16.08 -10.46 -16.24
CA VAL A 294 15.88 -11.37 -15.10
C VAL A 294 16.70 -12.66 -15.28
N LEU A 295 16.76 -13.23 -16.49
CA LEU A 295 17.63 -14.36 -16.80
C LEU A 295 19.11 -14.04 -16.50
N ALA A 296 19.54 -12.81 -16.77
CA ALA A 296 20.91 -12.38 -16.53
C ALA A 296 21.27 -12.22 -15.03
N LEU A 297 20.29 -12.30 -14.13
CA LEU A 297 20.54 -12.33 -12.68
C LEU A 297 21.06 -13.69 -12.22
N ARG A 298 20.88 -14.75 -13.00
CA ARG A 298 21.43 -16.10 -12.75
C ARG A 298 22.88 -16.16 -13.18
N ASN A 299 23.79 -16.40 -12.23
CA ASN A 299 25.24 -16.37 -12.49
C ASN A 299 25.74 -17.52 -13.38
N ASP A 300 25.00 -18.62 -13.43
CA ASP A 300 25.29 -19.80 -14.24
C ASP A 300 24.72 -19.71 -15.67
N PHE A 301 23.87 -18.72 -15.94
CA PHE A 301 23.30 -18.51 -17.27
C PHE A 301 24.20 -17.63 -18.15
N ARG A 302 24.64 -18.18 -19.28
CA ARG A 302 25.55 -17.50 -20.21
C ARG A 302 24.85 -16.38 -20.98
N SER A 303 25.48 -15.22 -21.07
CA SER A 303 24.94 -14.04 -21.77
C SER A 303 24.63 -14.32 -23.25
N GLU A 304 25.46 -15.13 -23.92
CA GLU A 304 25.30 -15.51 -25.32
C GLU A 304 24.01 -16.32 -25.53
N ASP A 305 23.70 -17.24 -24.62
CA ASP A 305 22.51 -18.08 -24.71
C ASP A 305 21.24 -17.24 -24.49
N ILE A 306 21.27 -16.31 -23.53
CA ILE A 306 20.17 -15.36 -23.28
C ILE A 306 19.91 -14.47 -24.50
N LYS A 307 20.96 -13.99 -25.17
CA LYS A 307 20.86 -13.16 -26.38
C LYS A 307 20.30 -13.94 -27.58
N ARG A 308 20.53 -15.24 -27.65
CA ARG A 308 20.05 -16.11 -28.74
C ARG A 308 18.57 -16.49 -28.62
N LEU A 309 17.94 -16.28 -27.46
CA LEU A 309 16.52 -16.58 -27.26
C LEU A 309 15.62 -15.77 -28.22
N ARG A 310 14.65 -16.46 -28.82
CA ARG A 310 13.59 -15.86 -29.64
C ARG A 310 12.33 -15.75 -28.77
N LEU A 311 12.19 -14.58 -28.15
CA LEU A 311 11.07 -14.18 -27.29
C LEU A 311 10.18 -13.19 -28.03
#